data_AF-A0A6I9SBI3-F1
#
_entry.id   AF-A0A6I9SBI3-F1
#
_cell.length_a   1.000
_cell.length_b   1.000
_cell.length_c   1.000
_cell.angle_alpha   90.00
_cell.angle_beta   90.00
_cell.angle_gamma   90.00
#
_symmetry.space_group_name_H-M   'P 1'
#
loop_
_entity.id
_entity.type
_entity.pdbx_description
1 polymer ?
#
loop_
_entity_poly.entity_id
_entity_poly.type
_entity_poly.pdbx_seq_one_letter_code
_entity_poly.pdbx_strand_id
1 'polypeptide(L)'
;MLRGAMEDMDYKGSVLRIKKCACDLLSLEEDMVDDSEDSWELMGRDLRLKSTFLYCDLNHVISSARDEHKKTLTDLANKLFDFMEELDQAVKSRSIPLTQVRYNDAALALQEVVMSLH
;
A
#
# COMPACT_ATOMS: atom_id res chain seq x y z
N MET A 1 2.48 -26.38 19.91
CA MET A 1 3.76 -25.90 19.34
C MET A 1 3.67 -25.56 17.85
N LEU A 2 2.91 -26.30 17.02
CA LEU A 2 2.77 -26.01 15.58
C LEU A 2 2.02 -24.69 15.25
N ARG A 3 1.00 -24.33 16.02
CA ARG A 3 0.16 -23.14 15.75
C ARG A 3 0.92 -21.81 15.83
N GLY A 4 1.72 -21.60 16.87
CA GLY A 4 2.49 -20.36 17.03
C GLY A 4 3.62 -20.19 16.00
N ALA A 5 4.16 -21.30 15.47
CA ALA A 5 5.16 -21.26 14.40
C ALA A 5 4.54 -20.89 13.03
N MET A 6 3.31 -21.33 12.76
CA MET A 6 2.54 -20.90 11.59
C MET A 6 2.16 -19.42 11.68
N GLU A 7 1.67 -18.96 12.83
CA GLU A 7 1.29 -17.55 13.04
C GLU A 7 2.49 -16.59 12.87
N ASP A 8 3.69 -16.98 13.30
CA ASP A 8 4.93 -16.21 13.08
C ASP A 8 5.38 -16.20 11.60
N MET A 9 5.20 -17.33 10.89
CA MET A 9 5.51 -17.42 9.46
C MET A 9 4.58 -16.55 8.62
N ASP A 10 3.28 -16.56 8.94
CA ASP A 10 2.27 -15.76 8.24
C ASP A 10 2.50 -14.26 8.46
N TYR A 11 2.83 -13.84 9.69
CA TYR A 11 3.22 -12.45 9.99
C TYR A 11 4.42 -11.99 9.15
N LYS A 12 5.50 -12.78 9.15
CA LYS A 12 6.71 -12.49 8.36
C LYS A 12 6.41 -12.43 6.86
N GLY A 13 5.53 -13.32 6.38
CA GLY A 13 5.05 -13.32 5.01
C GLY A 13 4.33 -12.02 4.63
N SER A 14 3.44 -11.54 5.49
CA SER A 14 2.72 -10.27 5.29
C SER A 14 3.68 -9.08 5.28
N VAL A 15 4.64 -9.01 6.21
CA VAL A 15 5.66 -7.95 6.23
C VAL A 15 6.50 -7.93 4.95
N LEU A 16 6.90 -9.10 4.45
CA LEU A 16 7.66 -9.21 3.20
C LEU A 16 6.85 -8.73 1.98
N ARG A 17 5.57 -9.08 1.91
CA ARG A 17 4.68 -8.62 0.82
C ARG A 17 4.42 -7.12 0.88
N ILE A 18 4.24 -6.53 2.07
CA ILE A 18 4.12 -5.07 2.23
C ILE A 18 5.40 -4.37 1.73
N LYS A 19 6.58 -4.86 2.15
CA LYS A 19 7.87 -4.30 1.71
C LYS A 19 8.06 -4.42 0.20
N LYS A 20 7.68 -5.56 -0.40
CA LYS A 20 7.69 -5.72 -1.85
C LYS A 20 6.73 -4.74 -2.53
N CYS A 21 5.51 -4.59 -2.02
CA CYS A 21 4.55 -3.65 -2.58
C CYS A 21 5.07 -2.21 -2.51
N ALA A 22 5.82 -1.83 -1.46
CA ALA A 22 6.47 -0.54 -1.39
C ALA A 22 7.49 -0.34 -2.50
N CYS A 23 8.34 -1.35 -2.76
CA CYS A 23 9.28 -1.30 -3.89
C CYS A 23 8.55 -1.20 -5.24
N ASP A 24 7.54 -2.05 -5.46
CA ASP A 24 6.79 -2.07 -6.72
C ASP A 24 6.02 -0.76 -6.94
N LEU A 25 5.42 -0.21 -5.88
CA LEU A 25 4.71 1.07 -5.96
C LEU A 25 5.70 2.17 -6.31
N LEU A 26 6.87 2.25 -5.68
CA LEU A 26 7.89 3.28 -5.94
C LEU A 26 8.44 3.28 -7.37
N SER A 27 8.24 2.20 -8.12
CA SER A 27 8.64 2.09 -9.54
C SER A 27 7.55 2.52 -10.51
N LEU A 28 6.31 2.79 -10.07
CA LEU A 28 5.17 3.11 -10.95
C LEU A 28 5.27 4.50 -11.62
N GLU A 29 6.09 5.40 -11.06
CA GLU A 29 6.32 6.74 -11.62
C GLU A 29 6.86 6.67 -13.06
N GLU A 30 7.66 5.66 -13.38
CA GLU A 30 8.24 5.46 -14.71
C GLU A 30 7.18 5.09 -15.77
N ASP A 31 6.03 4.57 -15.36
CA ASP A 31 4.98 4.07 -16.24
C ASP A 31 3.92 5.14 -16.59
N MET A 32 3.94 6.32 -15.97
CA MET A 32 2.91 7.37 -16.13
C MET A 32 3.04 8.23 -17.40
N VAL A 33 3.69 7.73 -18.45
CA VAL A 33 4.00 8.48 -19.67
C VAL A 33 2.93 8.30 -20.77
N ASP A 34 2.08 7.27 -20.68
CA ASP A 34 1.02 6.98 -21.65
C ASP A 34 -0.36 7.47 -21.17
N ASP A 35 -0.98 8.40 -21.91
CA ASP A 35 -2.30 8.98 -21.59
C ASP A 35 -3.50 8.22 -22.19
N SER A 36 -3.24 7.07 -22.84
CA SER A 36 -4.27 6.26 -23.47
C SER A 36 -5.33 5.77 -22.47
N GLU A 37 -6.58 5.59 -22.95
CA GLU A 37 -7.67 5.07 -22.14
C GLU A 37 -7.35 3.71 -21.50
N ASP A 38 -6.75 2.81 -22.28
CA ASP A 38 -6.34 1.48 -21.83
C ASP A 38 -5.27 1.57 -20.72
N SER A 39 -4.33 2.52 -20.81
CA SER A 39 -3.32 2.79 -19.79
C SER A 39 -3.94 3.21 -18.46
N TRP A 40 -4.87 4.18 -18.49
CA TRP A 40 -5.57 4.64 -17.28
C TRP A 40 -6.41 3.53 -16.64
N GLU A 41 -7.10 2.71 -17.43
CA GLU A 41 -7.88 1.58 -16.91
C GLU A 41 -6.97 0.52 -16.27
N LEU A 42 -5.86 0.19 -16.94
CA LEU A 42 -4.85 -0.75 -16.44
C LEU A 42 -4.26 -0.28 -15.11
N MET A 43 -3.81 0.98 -15.06
CA MET A 43 -3.24 1.59 -13.85
C MET A 43 -4.25 1.59 -12.70
N GLY A 44 -5.50 1.99 -12.95
CA GLY A 44 -6.54 1.97 -11.93
C GLY A 44 -6.82 0.55 -11.41
N ARG A 45 -6.83 -0.46 -12.29
CA ARG A 45 -7.03 -1.85 -11.90
C ARG A 45 -5.88 -2.38 -11.05
N ASP A 46 -4.64 -2.10 -11.46
CA ASP A 46 -3.45 -2.52 -10.73
C ASP A 46 -3.37 -1.87 -9.34
N LEU A 47 -3.65 -0.56 -9.26
CA LEU A 47 -3.71 0.17 -8.00
C LEU A 47 -4.72 -0.44 -7.02
N ARG A 48 -5.96 -0.73 -7.48
CA ARG A 48 -7.00 -1.34 -6.65
C ARG A 48 -6.62 -2.75 -6.19
N LEU A 49 -5.97 -3.53 -7.05
CA LEU A 49 -5.49 -4.87 -6.71
C LEU A 49 -4.42 -4.80 -5.62
N LYS A 50 -3.41 -3.93 -5.77
CA LYS A 50 -2.34 -3.72 -4.78
C LYS A 50 -2.91 -3.20 -3.46
N SER A 51 -3.83 -2.24 -3.50
CA SER A 51 -4.52 -1.71 -2.32
C SER A 51 -5.24 -2.82 -1.54
N THR A 52 -5.93 -3.73 -2.25
CA THR A 52 -6.62 -4.87 -1.62
C THR A 52 -5.65 -5.81 -0.90
N PHE A 53 -4.52 -6.17 -1.53
CA PHE A 53 -3.51 -7.01 -0.90
C PHE A 53 -2.85 -6.33 0.29
N LEU A 54 -2.50 -5.05 0.17
CA LEU A 54 -1.97 -4.25 1.27
C LEU A 54 -2.95 -4.21 2.44
N TYR A 55 -4.25 -4.06 2.19
CA TYR A 55 -5.26 -4.06 3.25
C TYR A 55 -5.28 -5.38 4.02
N CYS A 56 -5.28 -6.51 3.30
CA CYS A 56 -5.24 -7.83 3.92
C CYS A 56 -3.97 -8.02 4.77
N ASP A 57 -2.80 -7.69 4.22
CA ASP A 57 -1.52 -7.88 4.91
C ASP A 57 -1.37 -6.94 6.12
N LEU A 58 -1.76 -5.67 5.99
CA LEU A 58 -1.73 -4.71 7.09
C LEU A 58 -2.72 -5.06 8.19
N ASN A 59 -3.94 -5.47 7.84
CA ASN A 59 -4.92 -5.90 8.83
C ASN A 59 -4.42 -7.11 9.63
N HIS A 60 -3.73 -8.05 8.98
CA HIS A 60 -3.08 -9.17 9.65
C HIS A 60 -1.99 -8.65 10.62
N VAL A 61 -1.04 -7.86 10.12
CA VAL A 61 0.08 -7.32 10.92
C VAL A 61 -0.43 -6.53 12.13
N ILE A 62 -1.41 -5.64 11.94
CA ILE A 62 -2.02 -4.82 12.99
C ILE A 62 -2.72 -5.70 14.04
N SER A 63 -3.42 -6.75 13.60
CA SER A 63 -4.12 -7.66 14.50
C SER A 63 -3.17 -8.47 15.37
N SER A 64 -1.96 -8.73 14.88
CA SER A 64 -0.90 -9.46 15.59
C SER A 64 0.01 -8.56 16.45
N ALA A 65 -0.14 -7.23 16.37
CA ALA A 65 0.68 -6.27 17.11
C ALA A 65 0.22 -6.07 18.57
N ARG A 66 1.15 -5.67 19.45
CA ARG A 66 0.87 -5.24 20.84
C ARG A 66 0.21 -3.86 20.87
N ASP A 67 -0.56 -3.55 21.91
CA ASP A 67 -1.45 -2.38 21.97
C ASP A 67 -0.81 -1.03 21.56
N GLU A 68 0.39 -0.72 22.04
CA GLU A 68 1.09 0.54 21.69
C GLU A 68 1.47 0.58 20.19
N HIS A 69 2.07 -0.49 19.67
CA HIS A 69 2.42 -0.59 18.24
C HIS A 69 1.18 -0.70 17.34
N LYS A 70 0.13 -1.36 17.82
CA LYS A 70 -1.13 -1.53 17.10
C LYS A 70 -1.77 -0.19 16.78
N LYS A 71 -1.78 0.75 17.75
CA LYS A 71 -2.31 2.10 17.51
C LYS A 71 -1.50 2.81 16.42
N THR A 72 -0.18 2.86 16.55
CA THR A 72 0.69 3.51 15.56
C THR A 72 0.51 2.93 14.15
N LEU A 73 0.49 1.60 14.03
CA LEU A 73 0.28 0.94 12.74
C LEU A 73 -1.12 1.19 12.16
N THR A 74 -2.14 1.25 13.01
CA THR A 74 -3.52 1.58 12.58
C THR A 74 -3.59 3.01 12.04
N ASP A 75 -3.01 3.98 12.76
CA ASP A 75 -3.02 5.39 12.37
C ASP A 75 -2.26 5.59 11.04
N LEU A 76 -1.12 4.91 10.85
CA LEU A 76 -0.35 4.92 9.60
C LEU A 76 -1.09 4.22 8.45
N ALA A 77 -1.74 3.08 8.70
CA ALA A 77 -2.51 2.38 7.69
C ALA A 77 -3.71 3.21 7.21
N ASN A 78 -4.43 3.87 8.12
CA ASN A 78 -5.53 4.76 7.75
C ASN A 78 -5.02 5.90 6.85
N LYS A 79 -3.94 6.58 7.25
CA LYS A 79 -3.29 7.63 6.43
C LYS A 79 -2.90 7.12 5.04
N LEU A 80 -2.32 5.91 4.94
CA LEU A 80 -1.99 5.30 3.67
C LEU A 80 -3.23 5.08 2.80
N PHE A 81 -4.30 4.51 3.35
CA PHE A 81 -5.51 4.22 2.57
C PHE A 81 -6.27 5.48 2.16
N ASP A 82 -6.24 6.53 2.96
CA ASP A 82 -6.76 7.85 2.57
C ASP A 82 -6.04 8.36 1.30
N PHE A 83 -4.71 8.31 1.26
CA PHE A 83 -3.95 8.70 0.07
C PHE A 83 -4.13 7.76 -1.12
N MET A 84 -4.30 6.45 -0.88
CA MET A 84 -4.60 5.50 -1.95
C MET A 84 -5.98 5.76 -2.57
N GLU A 85 -6.96 6.20 -1.78
CA GLU A 85 -8.26 6.63 -2.29
C GLU A 85 -8.12 7.91 -3.12
N GLU A 86 -7.40 8.92 -2.63
CA GLU A 86 -7.12 10.14 -3.40
C GLU A 86 -6.39 9.84 -4.72
N LEU A 87 -5.46 8.88 -4.72
CA LEU A 87 -4.77 8.42 -5.92
C LEU A 87 -5.70 7.72 -6.90
N ASP A 88 -6.60 6.83 -6.45
CA ASP A 88 -7.60 6.20 -7.33
C ASP A 88 -8.54 7.25 -7.96
N GLN A 89 -8.91 8.29 -7.22
CA GLN A 89 -9.67 9.42 -7.78
C GLN A 89 -8.86 10.22 -8.80
N ALA A 90 -7.58 10.45 -8.55
CA ALA A 90 -6.68 11.12 -9.49
C ALA A 90 -6.54 10.33 -10.81
N VAL A 91 -6.34 9.02 -10.71
CA VAL A 91 -6.28 8.09 -11.85
C VAL A 91 -7.60 8.13 -12.64
N LYS A 92 -8.75 8.09 -11.97
CA LYS A 92 -10.07 8.22 -12.63
C LYS A 92 -10.25 9.56 -13.34
N SER A 93 -9.67 10.64 -12.81
CA SER A 93 -9.70 11.95 -13.46
C SER A 93 -8.77 12.06 -14.68
N ARG A 94 -7.89 11.07 -14.89
CA ARG A 94 -6.87 11.04 -15.96
C ARG A 94 -5.95 12.26 -15.98
N SER A 95 -5.75 12.88 -14.81
CA SER A 95 -4.87 14.02 -14.63
C SER A 95 -3.48 13.55 -14.23
N ILE A 96 -2.53 13.59 -15.16
CA ILE A 96 -1.12 13.22 -14.87
C ILE A 96 -0.55 14.05 -13.71
N PRO A 97 -0.68 15.40 -13.68
CA PRO A 97 -0.10 16.18 -12.59
C PRO A 97 -0.70 15.84 -11.22
N LEU A 98 -2.02 15.60 -11.18
CA LEU A 98 -2.68 15.23 -9.92
C LEU A 98 -2.29 13.81 -9.48
N THR A 99 -2.22 12.88 -10.42
CA THR A 99 -1.83 11.49 -10.16
C THR A 99 -0.41 11.43 -9.60
N GLN A 100 0.51 12.22 -10.15
CA GLN A 100 1.89 12.32 -9.64
C GLN A 100 1.96 12.82 -8.20
N VAL A 101 1.20 13.86 -7.87
CA VAL A 101 1.15 14.38 -6.49
C VAL A 101 0.61 13.31 -5.54
N ARG A 102 -0.52 12.68 -5.88
CA ARG A 102 -1.15 11.66 -5.03
C ARG A 102 -0.35 10.38 -4.92
N TYR A 103 0.39 10.04 -5.97
CA TYR A 103 1.31 8.93 -5.96
C TYR A 103 2.44 9.17 -4.95
N ASN A 104 3.05 10.36 -4.96
CA ASN A 104 4.09 10.72 -4.01
C ASN A 104 3.58 10.69 -2.56
N ASP A 105 2.37 11.22 -2.32
CA ASP A 105 1.73 11.20 -1.00
C ASP A 105 1.54 9.75 -0.49
N ALA A 106 0.99 8.86 -1.35
CA ALA A 106 0.78 7.45 -1.03
C ALA A 106 2.11 6.69 -0.82
N ALA A 107 3.11 6.96 -1.65
CA ALA A 107 4.43 6.35 -1.56
C ALA A 107 5.14 6.71 -0.25
N LEU A 108 5.09 7.98 0.16
CA LEU A 108 5.63 8.43 1.44
C LEU A 108 4.92 7.77 2.63
N ALA A 109 3.58 7.71 2.60
CA ALA A 109 2.83 7.03 3.65
C ALA A 109 3.16 5.52 3.72
N LEU A 110 3.35 4.86 2.57
CA LEU A 110 3.74 3.46 2.53
C LEU A 110 5.17 3.24 3.08
N GLN A 111 6.09 4.18 2.85
CA GLN A 111 7.41 4.15 3.47
C GLN A 111 7.33 4.30 5.01
N GLU A 112 6.51 5.21 5.53
CA GLU A 112 6.28 5.37 6.98
C GLU A 112 5.76 4.07 7.61
N VAL A 113 4.82 3.40 6.94
CA VAL A 113 4.34 2.06 7.33
C VAL A 113 5.50 1.08 7.37
N VAL A 114 6.29 0.95 6.30
CA VAL A 114 7.42 0.01 6.21
C VAL A 114 8.47 0.25 7.30
N MET A 115 8.78 1.51 7.62
CA MET A 115 9.71 1.87 8.69
C MET A 115 9.19 1.49 10.08
N SER A 116 7.88 1.33 10.23
CA SER A 116 7.24 0.91 11.49
C SER A 116 7.07 -0.61 11.61
N LEU A 117 7.49 -1.38 10.60
CA LEU A 117 7.49 -2.84 10.58
C LEU A 117 8.87 -3.39 10.99
N HIS A 118 9.08 -3.50 12.31
CA HIS A 118 10.24 -4.14 12.96
C HIS A 118 9.94 -5.55 13.46
#